data_AF-A0A814HIG2-F1
#
_entry.id   AF-A0A814HIG2-F1
#
_cell.length_a   1.000
_cell.length_b   1.000
_cell.length_c   1.000
_cell.angle_alpha   90.00
_cell.angle_beta   90.00
_cell.angle_gamma   90.00
#
_symmetry.space_group_name_H-M   'P 1'
#
loop_
_entity.id
_entity.type
_entity.pdbx_description
1 polymer ?
#
loop_
_entity_poly.entity_id
_entity_poly.type
_entity_poly.pdbx_seq_one_letter_code
_entity_poly.pdbx_strand_id
1 'polypeptide(L)' 'MELPLSIEELIHELDEPNLNGWKLFAQTSDVKVYRKIDDENKGIQYKCYSHIPDVT' A
#
# COMPACT_ATOMS: atom_id res chain seq x y z
N MET A 1 7.21 -9.76 -19.80
CA MET A 1 6.33 -8.93 -18.96
C MET A 1 6.14 -9.72 -17.67
N GLU A 2 6.74 -9.30 -16.57
CA GLU A 2 6.53 -9.92 -15.26
C GLU A 2 5.31 -9.27 -14.60
N LEU A 3 4.43 -10.08 -14.01
CA LEU A 3 3.23 -9.59 -13.34
C LEU A 3 3.62 -8.91 -12.01
N PRO A 4 3.03 -7.76 -11.67
CA PRO A 4 3.32 -7.06 -10.43
C PRO A 4 2.69 -7.81 -9.24
N LEU A 5 3.52 -8.42 -8.39
CA LEU A 5 3.18 -9.19 -7.19
C LEU A 5 2.20 -10.36 -7.40
N SER A 6 2.49 -11.47 -6.73
CA SER A 6 1.54 -12.57 -6.62
C SER A 6 0.39 -12.22 -5.66
N ILE A 7 -0.73 -12.93 -5.79
CA ILE A 7 -1.90 -12.75 -4.89
C ILE A 7 -1.52 -13.06 -3.43
N GLU A 8 -0.64 -14.03 -3.20
CA GLU A 8 -0.19 -14.41 -1.84
C GLU A 8 0.58 -13.28 -1.17
N GLU A 9 1.44 -12.57 -1.91
CA GLU A 9 2.17 -11.40 -1.41
C GLU A 9 1.22 -10.25 -1.09
N LEU A 10 0.17 -10.05 -1.90
CA LEU A 10 -0.85 -9.03 -1.63
C LEU A 10 -1.64 -9.33 -0.35
N ILE A 11 -1.97 -10.60 -0.09
CA ILE A 11 -2.66 -11.01 1.14
C ILE A 11 -1.75 -10.79 2.34
N HIS A 12 -0.48 -11.20 2.25
CA HIS A 12 0.48 -10.99 3.33
C HIS A 12 0.70 -9.50 3.65
N GLU A 13 0.73 -8.63 2.63
CA GLU A 13 0.81 -7.18 2.83
C GLU A 13 -0.39 -6.56 3.56
N LEU A 14 -1.56 -7.20 3.54
CA LEU A 14 -2.74 -6.74 4.29
C LEU A 14 -2.61 -7.06 5.78
N ASP A 15 -2.04 -8.21 6.13
CA ASP A 15 -1.78 -8.61 7.51
C ASP A 15 -0.56 -7.90 8.10
N GLU A 16 0.56 -7.89 7.37
CA GLU A 16 1.83 -7.29 7.76
C GLU A 16 2.34 -6.30 6.70
N PRO A 17 1.94 -5.01 6.77
CA PRO A 17 2.27 -4.05 5.73
C PRO A 17 3.77 -3.76 5.66
N ASN A 18 4.38 -4.01 4.50
CA ASN A 18 5.77 -3.65 4.26
C ASN A 18 5.88 -2.17 3.88
N LEU A 19 6.13 -1.35 4.89
CA LEU A 19 6.29 0.10 4.76
C LEU A 19 7.75 0.54 4.58
N ASN A 20 8.68 -0.37 4.29
CA ASN A 20 10.09 0.02 4.11
C ASN A 20 10.27 0.91 2.87
N GLY A 21 10.82 2.12 3.09
CA GLY A 21 10.95 3.14 2.05
C GLY A 21 9.64 3.87 1.69
N TRP A 22 8.53 3.56 2.36
CA TRP A 22 7.25 4.25 2.20
C TRP A 22 7.13 5.40 3.22
N LYS A 23 6.57 6.54 2.79
CA LYS A 23 6.33 7.70 3.65
C LYS A 23 4.83 7.98 3.72
N LEU A 24 4.34 8.28 4.93
CA LEU A 24 2.96 8.71 5.10
C LEU A 24 2.71 9.99 4.28
N PHE A 25 1.68 9.96 3.46
CA PHE A 25 1.29 11.08 2.59
C PHE A 25 0.01 11.76 3.09
N ALA A 26 -1.01 10.96 3.41
CA ALA A 26 -2.28 11.44 3.93
C ALA A 26 -2.87 10.42 4.92
N GLN A 27 -3.66 10.91 5.85
CA GLN A 27 -4.35 10.09 6.84
C GLN A 27 -5.71 10.71 7.16
N THR A 28 -6.75 9.88 7.16
CA THR A 28 -8.07 10.16 7.75
C THR A 28 -8.28 9.24 8.95
N SER A 29 -9.44 9.32 9.60
CA SER A 29 -9.79 8.43 10.72
C SER A 29 -9.69 6.95 10.34
N ASP A 30 -10.05 6.60 9.10
CA ASP A 30 -10.24 5.21 8.67
C ASP A 30 -9.24 4.77 7.59
N VAL A 31 -8.54 5.72 6.94
CA VAL A 31 -7.65 5.45 5.80
C VAL A 31 -6.26 6.03 6.03
N LYS A 32 -5.22 5.24 5.75
CA LYS A 32 -3.82 5.67 5.70
C LYS A 32 -3.29 5.50 4.28
N VAL A 33 -2.73 6.59 3.73
CA VAL A 33 -2.13 6.60 2.40
C VAL A 33 -0.64 6.85 2.52
N TYR A 34 0.15 5.93 1.99
CA TYR A 34 1.60 6.00 1.91
C TYR A 34 2.02 6.24 0.46
N ARG A 35 3.14 6.93 0.28
CA ARG A 35 3.77 7.12 -1.03
C ARG A 35 5.24 6.73 -1.00
N LYS A 36 5.74 6.27 -2.14
CA LYS A 36 7.16 6.00 -2.39
C LYS A 36 7.53 6.52 -3.78
N ILE A 37 8.70 7.15 -3.89
CA ILE A 37 9.24 7.53 -5.20
C ILE A 37 9.78 6.25 -5.84
N ASP A 38 9.32 6.01 -7.07
CA ASP A 38 9.79 4.91 -7.90
C ASP A 38 10.79 5.48 -8.91
N ASP A 39 12.07 5.33 -8.59
CA ASP A 39 13.17 5.82 -9.42
C ASP A 39 13.28 5.08 -10.75
N GLU A 40 12.80 3.83 -10.83
CA GLU A 40 12.86 3.01 -12.05
C GLU A 40 11.84 3.49 -13.08
N ASN A 41 10.60 3.75 -12.64
CA ASN A 41 9.53 4.23 -13.50
C ASN A 41 9.43 5.76 -13.55
N LYS A 42 10.33 6.48 -12.85
CA LYS A 42 10.28 7.94 -12.61
C LYS A 42 8.89 8.39 -12.14
N GLY A 43 8.27 7.58 -11.29
CA GLY A 43 6.88 7.72 -10.87
C GLY A 43 6.74 7.87 -9.36
N ILE A 44 5.50 7.99 -8.92
CA ILE A 44 5.15 7.91 -7.49
C ILE A 44 4.19 6.73 -7.34
N GLN A 45 4.57 5.77 -6.50
CA GLN A 45 3.70 4.68 -6.10
C GLN A 45 2.94 5.05 -4.83
N TYR A 46 1.71 4.56 -4.71
CA TYR A 46 0.83 4.78 -3.57
C TYR A 46 0.34 3.45 -3.00
N LYS A 47 0.29 3.35 -1.67
CA LYS A 47 -0.34 2.27 -0.92
C LYS A 47 -1.42 2.85 -0.02
N CYS A 48 -2.62 2.28 -0.07
CA CYS A 48 -3.76 2.72 0.71
C CYS A 48 -4.22 1.58 1.61
N TYR A 49 -4.28 1.82 2.92
CA TYR A 49 -4.80 0.89 3.90
C TYR A 49 -6.03 1.52 4.53
N SER A 50 -7.15 0.81 4.49
CA SER A 50 -8.40 1.26 5.11
C SER A 50 -8.85 0.22 6.11
N HIS A 51 -9.31 0.67 7.27
CA HIS A 51 -10.13 -0.15 8.13
C HIS A 51 -11.59 0.05 7.73
N ILE A 52 -12.22 -0.98 7.18
CA ILE A 52 -13.66 -0.96 6.89
C ILE A 52 -14.31 -1.68 8.07
N PRO A 53 -14.97 -0.97 9.00
CA PRO A 53 -15.69 -1.61 10.09
C PRO A 53 -16.77 -2.53 9.52
N ASP A 54 -17.02 -3.66 10.18
CA ASP A 54 -17.90 -4.73 9.72
C ASP A 54 -19.12 -4.21 8.96
N VAL A 55 -19.13 -4.46 7.64
CA VAL A 55 -20.34 -4.35 6.84
C VAL A 55 -21.10 -5.64 7.11
N THR A 56 -22.14 -5.56 7.95
CA THR A 56 -23.10 -6.65 8.20
C THR A 56 -23.61 -7.27 6.92
#